data_AF-A0AAD3P0U8-F1
#
_entry.id   AF-A0AAD3P0U8-F1
#
_cell.length_a   1.000
_cell.length_b   1.000
_cell.length_c   1.000
_cell.angle_alpha   90.00
_cell.angle_beta   90.00
_cell.angle_gamma   90.00
#
_symmetry.space_group_name_H-M   'P 1'
#
loop_
_entity.id
_entity.type
_entity.pdbx_description
1 polymer ?
#
loop_
_entity_poly.entity_id
_entity_poly.type
_entity_poly.pdbx_seq_one_letter_code
_entity_poly.pdbx_strand_id
1 'polypeptide(L)'
;MDKWSHTLVSNSEWSELVAIYMHSDRHRLWYDSGHADGRQEALKDVSQIISATSEMVSEGEARNILKSLASIITLLALDAKSDLNILS
;
A
#
# COMPACT_ATOMS: atom_id res chain seq x y z
N MET A 1 13.47 -15.77 -25.06
CA MET A 1 12.00 -15.71 -25.22
C MET A 1 11.42 -15.77 -23.82
N ASP A 2 11.29 -14.61 -23.16
CA ASP A 2 10.72 -14.55 -21.82
C ASP A 2 9.20 -14.46 -21.95
N LYS A 3 8.56 -15.61 -21.97
CA LYS A 3 7.12 -15.78 -22.22
C LYS A 3 6.23 -15.34 -21.04
N TRP A 4 6.81 -14.66 -20.05
CA TRP A 4 6.17 -14.33 -18.78
C TRP A 4 6.50 -12.92 -18.28
N SER A 5 6.85 -11.98 -19.18
CA SER A 5 6.72 -10.55 -18.86
C SER A 5 5.22 -10.21 -18.83
N HIS A 6 4.50 -10.72 -17.84
CA HIS A 6 3.12 -10.33 -17.60
C HIS A 6 3.12 -8.82 -17.47
N THR A 7 2.40 -8.17 -18.39
CA THR A 7 2.07 -6.76 -18.30
C THR A 7 1.43 -6.55 -16.94
N LEU A 8 2.13 -5.88 -16.03
CA LEU A 8 1.55 -5.46 -14.76
C LEU A 8 0.35 -4.60 -15.13
N VAL A 9 -0.84 -5.14 -14.90
CA VAL A 9 -2.10 -4.42 -15.04
C VAL A 9 -1.99 -3.19 -14.15
N SER A 10 -2.15 -2.00 -14.73
CA SER A 10 -2.12 -0.75 -13.96
C SER A 10 -3.27 -0.72 -12.95
N ASN A 11 -3.14 0.07 -11.88
CA ASN A 11 -4.20 0.21 -10.88
C ASN A 11 -5.54 0.65 -11.50
N SER A 12 -5.51 1.48 -12.54
CA SER A 12 -6.70 1.89 -13.28
C SER A 12 -7.34 0.73 -14.04
N GLU A 13 -6.55 -0.05 -14.78
CA GLU A 13 -7.05 -1.23 -15.51
C GLU A 13 -7.59 -2.29 -14.54
N TRP A 14 -6.92 -2.48 -13.40
CA TRP A 14 -7.37 -3.40 -12.37
C TRP A 14 -8.69 -2.94 -11.74
N SER A 15 -8.85 -1.64 -11.48
CA SER A 15 -10.09 -1.08 -10.95
C SER A 15 -11.26 -1.25 -11.93
N GLU A 16 -11.02 -1.09 -13.23
CA GLU A 16 -12.03 -1.34 -14.26
C GLU A 16 -12.42 -2.83 -14.31
N LEU A 17 -11.46 -3.74 -14.24
CA LEU A 17 -11.72 -5.18 -14.18
C LEU A 17 -12.56 -5.55 -12.96
N VAL A 18 -12.21 -5.03 -11.79
CA VAL A 18 -13.00 -5.24 -10.56
C VAL A 18 -14.44 -4.72 -10.76
N ALA A 19 -14.63 -3.54 -11.33
CA ALA A 19 -15.96 -2.99 -11.58
C ALA A 19 -16.77 -3.83 -12.57
N ILE A 20 -16.12 -4.41 -13.59
CA ILE A 20 -16.77 -5.27 -14.59
C ILE A 20 -17.20 -6.61 -13.98
N TYR A 21 -16.36 -7.23 -13.15
CA TYR A 21 -16.56 -8.60 -12.66
C TYR A 21 -17.23 -8.70 -11.28
N MET A 22 -17.18 -7.64 -10.46
CA MET A 22 -17.87 -7.58 -9.17
C MET A 22 -19.30 -7.07 -9.37
N HIS A 23 -20.18 -7.95 -9.85
CA HIS A 23 -21.56 -7.62 -10.23
C HIS A 23 -22.51 -7.22 -9.08
N SER A 24 -22.05 -7.22 -7.82
CA SER A 24 -22.85 -6.77 -6.68
C SER A 24 -22.10 -5.74 -5.85
N ASP A 25 -22.82 -4.72 -5.39
CA ASP A 25 -22.28 -3.68 -4.51
C ASP A 25 -21.62 -4.28 -3.27
N ARG A 26 -22.16 -5.40 -2.77
CA ARG A 26 -21.58 -6.12 -1.63
C ARG A 26 -20.20 -6.70 -1.93
N HIS A 27 -20.02 -7.32 -3.10
CA HIS A 27 -18.72 -7.89 -3.48
C HIS A 27 -17.69 -6.80 -3.72
N ARG A 28 -18.11 -5.69 -4.33
CA ARG A 28 -17.26 -4.52 -4.51
C ARG A 28 -16.82 -3.92 -3.17
N LEU A 29 -17.74 -3.77 -2.21
CA LEU A 29 -17.42 -3.30 -0.86
C LEU A 29 -16.41 -4.21 -0.14
N TRP A 30 -16.56 -5.54 -0.24
CA TRP A 30 -15.60 -6.48 0.33
C TRP A 30 -14.23 -6.39 -0.33
N TYR A 31 -14.20 -6.26 -1.66
CA TYR A 31 -12.97 -6.06 -2.40
C TYR A 31 -12.28 -4.76 -1.98
N ASP A 32 -13.00 -3.64 -1.96
CA ASP A 32 -12.47 -2.32 -1.61
C ASP A 32 -11.92 -2.31 -0.18
N SER A 33 -12.64 -2.94 0.76
CA SER A 33 -12.21 -3.07 2.16
C SER A 33 -10.94 -3.93 2.27
N GLY A 34 -10.93 -5.12 1.66
CA GLY A 34 -9.76 -6.01 1.71
C GLY A 34 -8.53 -5.42 1.00
N HIS A 35 -8.73 -4.67 -0.09
CA HIS A 35 -7.67 -3.96 -0.78
C HIS A 35 -7.09 -2.83 0.08
N ALA A 36 -7.95 -2.06 0.78
CA ALA A 36 -7.51 -1.03 1.70
C ALA A 36 -6.73 -1.61 2.89
N ASP A 37 -7.22 -2.70 3.49
CA ASP A 37 -6.54 -3.41 4.58
C ASP A 37 -5.16 -3.93 4.14
N GLY A 38 -5.09 -4.61 2.99
CA GLY A 38 -3.83 -5.13 2.45
C GLY A 38 -2.82 -4.03 2.12
N ARG A 39 -3.28 -2.88 1.60
CA ARG A 39 -2.44 -1.71 1.37
C ARG A 39 -1.89 -1.16 2.68
N GLN A 40 -2.71 -1.08 3.72
CA GLN A 40 -2.28 -0.61 5.03
C GLN A 40 -1.22 -1.53 5.64
N GLU A 41 -1.42 -2.85 5.58
CA GLU A 41 -0.45 -3.84 6.04
C GLU A 41 0.89 -3.71 5.31
N ALA A 42 0.86 -3.63 3.97
CA ALA A 42 2.06 -3.46 3.17
C ALA A 42 2.83 -2.17 3.51
N LEU A 43 2.13 -1.04 3.70
CA LEU A 43 2.78 0.21 4.09
C LEU A 43 3.41 0.12 5.48
N LYS A 44 2.73 -0.53 6.43
CA LYS A 44 3.27 -0.75 7.77
C LYS A 44 4.54 -1.59 7.73
N ASP A 45 4.54 -2.68 6.96
CA ASP A 45 5.71 -3.55 6.81
C ASP A 45 6.90 -2.81 6.20
N VAL A 46 6.65 -2.02 5.12
CA VAL A 46 7.69 -1.19 4.50
C VAL A 46 8.26 -0.18 5.49
N SER A 47 7.41 0.48 6.29
CA SER A 47 7.88 1.43 7.32
C SER A 47 8.78 0.75 8.36
N GLN A 48 8.43 -0.47 8.80
CA GLN A 48 9.23 -1.23 9.75
C GLN A 48 10.58 -1.63 9.16
N ILE A 49 10.60 -2.09 7.90
CA ILE A 49 11.84 -2.44 7.19
C ILE A 49 12.76 -1.21 7.07
N ILE A 50 12.22 -0.06 6.65
CA ILE A 50 13.03 1.16 6.51
C ILE A 50 13.53 1.66 7.87
N SER A 51 12.70 1.58 8.92
CA SER A 51 13.10 1.92 10.28
C SER A 51 14.26 1.05 10.76
N ALA A 52 14.15 -0.28 10.63
CA ALA A 52 15.21 -1.21 10.98
C ALA A 52 16.48 -0.98 10.17
N THR A 53 16.33 -0.70 8.86
CA THR A 53 17.46 -0.36 7.99
C THR A 53 18.16 0.92 8.47
N SER A 54 17.40 1.92 8.92
CA SER A 54 17.97 3.18 9.43
C SER A 54 18.84 2.99 10.68
N GLU A 55 18.52 1.99 11.52
CA GLU A 55 19.29 1.66 12.72
C GLU A 55 20.64 1.02 12.36
N MET A 56 20.69 0.29 11.25
CA MET A 56 21.91 -0.36 10.73
C MET A 56 22.85 0.62 10.01
N VAL A 57 22.34 1.75 9.53
CA VAL A 57 23.16 2.80 8.88
C VAL A 57 23.83 3.65 9.94
N SER A 58 25.11 4.01 9.75
CA SER A 58 25.83 4.91 10.66
C SER A 58 25.16 6.28 10.80
N GLU A 59 25.45 7.00 11.89
CA GLU A 59 24.91 8.35 12.07
C GLU A 59 25.30 9.28 10.92
N GLY A 60 24.31 10.00 10.39
CA GLY A 60 24.49 10.89 9.26
C GLY A 60 23.20 11.14 8.48
N GLU A 61 23.35 11.83 7.36
CA GLU A 61 22.26 12.25 6.48
C GLU A 61 21.43 11.08 5.97
N ALA A 62 22.06 9.98 5.56
CA ALA A 62 21.38 8.78 5.08
C ALA A 62 20.44 8.16 6.15
N ARG A 63 20.87 8.09 7.41
CA ARG A 63 20.01 7.62 8.52
C ARG A 63 18.81 8.55 8.73
N ASN A 64 19.00 9.87 8.63
CA ASN A 64 17.92 10.84 8.78
C ASN A 64 16.91 10.76 7.63
N ILE A 65 17.37 10.55 6.40
CA ILE A 65 16.51 10.32 5.22
C ILE A 65 15.66 9.06 5.44
N LEU A 66 16.26 7.95 5.84
CA LEU A 66 15.54 6.69 6.07
C LEU A 66 14.49 6.84 7.19
N LYS A 67 14.83 7.49 8.32
CA LYS A 67 13.87 7.77 9.39
C LYS A 67 12.70 8.63 8.91
N SER A 68 12.99 9.64 8.09
CA SER A 68 11.97 10.52 7.51
C SER A 68 11.06 9.75 6.57
N LEU A 69 11.61 8.89 5.71
CA LEU A 69 10.86 8.01 4.82
C LEU A 69 9.96 7.03 5.60
N ALA A 70 10.49 6.37 6.64
CA ALA A 70 9.70 5.48 7.49
C ALA A 70 8.53 6.21 8.16
N SER A 71 8.75 7.46 8.57
CA SER A 71 7.70 8.31 9.17
C SER A 71 6.63 8.71 8.16
N ILE A 72 7.03 9.13 6.95
CA ILE A 72 6.09 9.45 5.86
C ILE A 72 5.22 8.24 5.52
N ILE A 73 5.83 7.05 5.40
CA ILE A 73 5.09 5.83 5.07
C ILE A 73 4.15 5.42 6.21
N THR A 74 4.54 5.63 7.47
CA THR A 74 3.64 5.43 8.62
C THR A 74 2.42 6.35 8.52
N LEU A 75 2.61 7.62 8.16
CA LEU A 75 1.51 8.57 7.99
C LEU A 75 0.57 8.14 6.86
N LEU A 76 1.12 7.66 5.73
CA LEU A 76 0.32 7.13 4.63
C LEU A 76 -0.48 5.87 5.03
N ALA A 77 0.10 5.01 5.87
CA ALA A 77 -0.61 3.84 6.41
C ALA A 77 -1.76 4.23 7.36
N LEU A 78 -1.62 5.32 8.10
CA LEU A 78 -2.65 5.85 8.98
C LEU A 78 -3.77 6.54 8.20
N ASP A 79 -3.43 7.29 7.15
CA ASP A 79 -4.41 8.01 6.33
C ASP A 79 -5.31 7.05 5.53
N ALA A 80 -4.74 5.93 5.07
CA ALA A 80 -5.50 4.85 4.43
C ALA A 80 -6.60 4.25 5.35
N LYS A 81 -6.50 4.41 6.68
CA LYS A 81 -7.48 3.96 7.66
C LYS A 81 -8.62 4.97 7.87
N SER A 82 -8.37 6.26 7.66
CA SER A 82 -9.37 7.33 7.82
C SER A 82 -10.43 7.29 6.71
N ASP A 83 -10.04 6.98 5.48
CA ASP A 83 -10.94 6.93 4.33
C ASP A 83 -12.04 5.85 4.45
N LEU A 84 -11.79 4.78 5.19
CA LEU A 84 -12.77 3.73 5.48
C LEU A 84 -13.86 4.17 6.47
N ASN A 85 -13.53 5.05 7.42
CA ASN A 85 -14.47 5.52 8.45
C ASN A 85 -15.47 6.58 7.95
N ILE A 86 -15.27 7.15 6.77
CA ILE A 86 -16.17 8.16 6.18
C ILE A 86 -17.26 7.48 5.31
N LEU A 87 -17.04 6.23 4.91
CA LEU A 87 -17.94 5.46 4.04
C LEU A 87 -18.78 4.40 4.78
N SER A 88 -18.62 4.27 6.10
CA SER A 88 -19.40 3.38 6.99
C SER A 88 -20.50 4.14 7.74
#